data_AF-A0A075RBM1-F1
#
_entry.id   AF-A0A075RBM1-F1
#
_cell.length_a   1.000
_cell.length_b   1.000
_cell.length_c   1.000
_cell.angle_alpha   90.00
_cell.angle_beta   90.00
_cell.angle_gamma   90.00
#
_symmetry.space_group_name_H-M   'P 1'
#
loop_
_entity.id
_entity.type
_entity.pdbx_description
1 polymer ?
#
loop_
_entity_poly.entity_id
_entity_poly.type
_entity_poly.pdbx_seq_one_letter_code
_entity_poly.pdbx_strand_id
1 'polypeptide(L)'
;MNLIALSMTEKIDFSKRIHQVNGLHRDISDFLFNEVFQLLPDELQLFLLQTSLLKNMNSSLCDTITGRSDSQSILEKLEKMNLFITPLDDNRSWYRFHMLFSEFLRNHFAYKYPEKASEIYQVAGRWMEKSNSFEEAVE
;
A
#
# COMPACT_ATOMS: atom_id res chain seq x y z
N MET A 1 14.79 -34.71 -16.60
CA MET A 1 13.46 -35.06 -16.03
C MET A 1 13.18 -34.07 -14.92
N ASN A 2 12.24 -33.16 -15.14
CA ASN A 2 11.86 -32.12 -14.19
C ASN A 2 11.16 -32.76 -12.99
N LEU A 3 11.79 -32.66 -11.82
CA LEU A 3 11.14 -32.90 -10.54
C LEU A 3 11.03 -31.56 -9.81
N ILE A 4 9.96 -30.82 -10.08
CA ILE A 4 9.48 -29.81 -9.13
C ILE A 4 7.99 -30.08 -8.97
N ALA A 5 7.70 -31.00 -8.06
CA ALA A 5 6.40 -31.06 -7.42
C ALA A 5 6.34 -29.87 -6.46
N LEU A 6 5.87 -28.71 -6.92
CA LEU A 6 5.63 -27.57 -6.02
C LEU A 6 4.29 -27.78 -5.30
N SER A 7 4.41 -28.50 -4.20
CA SER A 7 3.45 -28.56 -3.12
C SER A 7 3.20 -27.15 -2.55
N MET A 8 1.93 -26.74 -2.55
CA MET A 8 1.24 -26.06 -1.45
C MET A 8 1.80 -24.69 -0.98
N THR A 9 1.15 -23.61 -1.44
CA THR A 9 0.99 -22.33 -0.70
C THR A 9 2.23 -21.78 0.00
N GLU A 10 3.28 -21.46 -0.75
CA GLU A 10 4.25 -20.48 -0.26
C GLU A 10 3.54 -19.12 -0.15
N LYS A 11 3.41 -18.60 1.08
CA LYS A 11 3.06 -17.19 1.28
C LYS A 11 4.07 -16.34 0.51
N ILE A 12 3.59 -15.58 -0.47
CA ILE A 12 4.44 -14.68 -1.25
C ILE A 12 5.00 -13.63 -0.30
N ASP A 13 6.32 -13.62 -0.12
CA ASP A 13 7.06 -12.64 0.67
C ASP A 13 7.82 -11.71 -0.26
N PHE A 14 7.23 -10.55 -0.57
CA PHE A 14 7.80 -9.62 -1.53
C PHE A 14 9.06 -8.91 -1.02
N SER A 15 9.18 -8.76 0.30
CA SER A 15 10.37 -8.19 0.92
C SER A 15 11.62 -9.01 0.63
N LYS A 16 11.52 -10.35 0.64
CA LYS A 16 12.66 -11.24 0.32
C LYS A 16 13.12 -11.15 -1.14
N ARG A 17 12.21 -10.88 -2.06
CA ARG A 17 12.52 -10.81 -3.50
C ARG A 17 13.36 -9.56 -3.84
N ILE A 18 13.23 -8.46 -3.09
CA ILE A 18 14.00 -7.23 -3.34
C ILE A 18 15.50 -7.39 -3.01
N HIS A 19 15.85 -8.27 -2.07
CA HIS A 19 17.25 -8.51 -1.68
C HIS A 19 18.10 -9.13 -2.79
N GLN A 20 17.47 -9.61 -3.87
CA GLN A 20 18.14 -10.18 -5.03
C GLN A 20 18.43 -9.15 -6.14
N VAL A 21 17.99 -7.91 -5.97
CA VAL A 21 18.16 -6.84 -6.96
C VAL A 21 19.45 -6.07 -6.69
N ASN A 22 20.28 -5.89 -7.73
CA ASN A 22 21.46 -5.02 -7.66
C ASN A 22 20.97 -3.58 -7.42
N GLY A 23 21.40 -2.95 -6.31
CA GLY A 23 20.75 -1.78 -5.69
C GLY A 23 20.72 -0.44 -6.45
N LEU A 24 20.68 -0.43 -7.78
CA LEU A 24 20.39 0.74 -8.60
C LEU A 24 18.89 1.10 -8.52
N HIS A 25 18.58 2.40 -8.44
CA HIS A 25 17.19 2.89 -8.29
C HIS A 25 16.28 2.47 -9.45
N ARG A 26 16.80 2.38 -10.68
CA ARG A 26 16.06 1.91 -11.86
C ARG A 26 15.73 0.43 -11.74
N ASP A 27 16.72 -0.39 -11.40
CA ASP A 27 16.57 -1.84 -11.25
C ASP A 27 15.54 -2.18 -10.14
N ILE A 28 15.54 -1.42 -9.05
CA ILE A 28 14.55 -1.57 -7.97
C ILE A 28 13.15 -1.17 -8.43
N SER A 29 13.01 -0.07 -9.19
CA SER A 29 11.69 0.37 -9.68
C SER A 29 11.11 -0.61 -10.69
N ASP A 30 11.93 -1.13 -11.60
CA ASP A 30 11.53 -2.12 -12.59
C ASP A 30 11.16 -3.45 -11.92
N PHE A 31 11.88 -3.84 -10.86
CA PHE A 31 11.52 -4.98 -10.03
C PHE A 31 10.18 -4.78 -9.33
N LEU A 32 9.98 -3.66 -8.62
CA LEU A 32 8.72 -3.34 -7.95
C LEU A 32 7.55 -3.30 -8.94
N PHE A 33 7.78 -2.86 -10.17
CA PHE A 33 6.76 -2.89 -11.20
C PHE A 33 6.43 -4.32 -11.65
N ASN A 34 7.40 -5.03 -12.22
CA ASN A 34 7.17 -6.29 -12.93
C ASN A 34 6.92 -7.47 -11.99
N GLU A 35 7.61 -7.50 -10.85
CA GLU A 35 7.63 -8.66 -9.96
C GLU A 35 6.74 -8.48 -8.73
N VAL A 36 6.29 -7.27 -8.45
CA VAL A 36 5.44 -6.98 -7.29
C VAL A 36 4.09 -6.45 -7.74
N PHE A 37 4.08 -5.26 -8.34
CA PHE A 37 2.86 -4.53 -8.62
C PHE A 37 2.00 -5.20 -9.70
N GLN A 38 2.60 -5.63 -10.83
CA GLN A 38 1.88 -6.27 -11.94
C GLN A 38 1.30 -7.65 -11.59
N LEU A 39 1.81 -8.31 -10.56
CA LEU A 39 1.30 -9.62 -10.11
C LEU A 39 0.07 -9.50 -9.19
N LEU A 40 -0.27 -8.28 -8.76
CA LEU A 40 -1.43 -8.06 -7.90
C LEU A 40 -2.71 -7.94 -8.74
N PRO A 41 -3.87 -8.39 -8.22
CA PRO A 41 -5.16 -8.08 -8.81
C PRO A 41 -5.35 -6.57 -8.99
N ASP A 42 -6.01 -6.15 -10.06
CA ASP A 42 -6.24 -4.73 -10.42
C ASP A 42 -6.84 -3.91 -9.26
N GLU A 43 -7.70 -4.52 -8.46
CA GLU A 43 -8.32 -3.90 -7.30
C GLU A 43 -7.29 -3.56 -6.20
N LEU A 44 -6.33 -4.45 -5.94
CA LEU A 44 -5.24 -4.18 -5.00
C LEU A 44 -4.22 -3.19 -5.58
N GLN A 45 -3.96 -3.25 -6.89
CA GLN A 45 -3.14 -2.24 -7.55
C GLN A 45 -3.75 -0.84 -7.38
N LEU A 46 -5.05 -0.70 -7.63
CA LEU A 46 -5.74 0.58 -7.48
C LEU A 46 -5.72 1.06 -6.02
N PHE A 47 -5.99 0.17 -5.07
CA PHE A 47 -5.91 0.47 -3.64
C PHE A 47 -4.52 1.02 -3.24
N LEU A 48 -3.45 0.31 -3.62
CA LEU A 48 -2.07 0.73 -3.33
C LEU A 48 -1.75 2.09 -3.94
N LEU A 49 -2.15 2.32 -5.19
CA LEU A 49 -1.93 3.60 -5.86
C LEU A 49 -2.64 4.76 -5.15
N GLN A 50 -3.94 4.63 -4.86
CA GLN A 50 -4.72 5.69 -4.22
C GLN A 50 -4.22 6.01 -2.80
N THR A 51 -3.89 4.98 -2.03
CA THR A 51 -3.42 5.11 -0.64
C THR A 51 -1.95 5.55 -0.55
N SER A 52 -1.15 5.43 -1.62
CA SER A 52 0.28 5.81 -1.62
C SER A 52 0.56 7.30 -1.39
N LEU A 53 -0.45 8.14 -1.59
CA LEU A 53 -0.40 9.58 -1.32
C LEU A 53 -0.48 9.89 0.19
N LEU A 54 -0.88 8.91 1.01
CA LEU A 54 -0.94 9.04 2.46
C LEU A 54 0.41 8.74 3.10
N LYS A 55 0.84 9.58 4.05
CA LYS A 55 2.04 9.33 4.86
C LYS A 55 1.83 8.23 5.89
N ASN A 56 0.68 8.28 6.57
CA ASN A 56 0.18 7.29 7.51
C ASN A 56 -1.28 7.03 7.13
N MET A 57 -1.73 5.80 7.29
CA MET A 57 -3.08 5.40 6.90
C MET A 57 -3.67 4.44 7.94
N ASN A 58 -4.98 4.55 8.14
CA ASN A 58 -5.77 3.57 8.86
C ASN A 58 -6.92 3.11 7.93
N SER A 59 -7.66 2.09 8.35
CA SER A 59 -8.76 1.54 7.55
C SER A 59 -9.84 2.56 7.21
N SER A 60 -10.28 3.38 8.17
CA SER A 60 -11.34 4.39 7.95
C SER A 60 -10.94 5.46 6.92
N LEU A 61 -9.69 5.93 6.97
CA LEU A 61 -9.16 6.88 5.99
C LEU A 61 -9.03 6.23 4.60
N CYS A 62 -8.52 5.00 4.53
CA CYS A 62 -8.44 4.24 3.29
C CYS A 62 -9.81 4.01 2.66
N ASP A 63 -10.81 3.63 3.46
CA ASP A 63 -12.20 3.44 3.03
C ASP A 63 -12.78 4.72 2.44
N THR A 64 -12.54 5.85 3.11
CA THR A 64 -12.99 7.18 2.66
C THR A 64 -12.40 7.57 1.30
N ILE A 65 -11.12 7.28 1.05
CA ILE A 65 -10.42 7.64 -0.19
C ILE A 65 -10.76 6.69 -1.34
N THR A 66 -10.85 5.40 -1.03
CA THR A 66 -11.04 4.35 -2.05
C THR A 66 -12.51 4.06 -2.32
N GLY A 67 -13.43 4.58 -1.49
CA GLY A 67 -14.86 4.27 -1.55
C GLY A 67 -15.19 2.86 -1.11
N ARG A 68 -14.32 2.25 -0.30
CA ARG A 68 -14.41 0.86 0.16
C ARG A 68 -14.90 0.77 1.61
N SER A 69 -15.10 -0.45 2.09
CA SER A 69 -15.44 -0.75 3.48
C SER A 69 -14.65 -1.94 4.06
N ASP A 70 -13.66 -2.43 3.32
CA ASP A 70 -12.87 -3.62 3.63
C ASP A 70 -11.36 -3.29 3.76
N SER A 71 -11.01 -2.00 3.89
CA SER A 71 -9.61 -1.56 3.92
C SER A 71 -8.80 -2.20 5.03
N GLN A 72 -9.39 -2.47 6.20
CA GLN A 72 -8.68 -3.17 7.30
C GLN A 72 -8.21 -4.55 6.86
N SER A 73 -9.09 -5.33 6.23
CA SER A 73 -8.75 -6.68 5.74
C SER A 73 -7.70 -6.63 4.63
N ILE A 74 -7.74 -5.60 3.78
CA ILE A 74 -6.70 -5.38 2.77
C ILE A 74 -5.36 -5.06 3.45
N LEU A 75 -5.30 -4.11 4.39
CA LEU A 75 -4.08 -3.73 5.09
C LEU A 75 -3.43 -4.93 5.79
N GLU A 76 -4.21 -5.72 6.52
CA GLU A 76 -3.74 -6.95 7.17
C GLU A 76 -3.26 -8.00 6.17
N LYS A 77 -3.91 -8.11 5.00
CA LYS A 77 -3.49 -9.02 3.94
C LYS A 77 -2.14 -8.58 3.35
N LEU A 78 -1.98 -7.28 3.06
CA LEU A 78 -0.72 -6.72 2.56
C LEU A 78 0.42 -6.92 3.56
N GLU A 79 0.13 -6.73 4.84
CA GLU A 79 1.08 -6.99 5.92
C GLU A 79 1.49 -8.46 5.98
N LYS A 80 0.53 -9.40 5.93
CA LYS A 80 0.80 -10.85 5.91
C LYS A 80 1.59 -11.30 4.68
N MET A 81 1.51 -10.55 3.59
CA MET A 81 2.27 -10.77 2.35
C MET A 81 3.66 -10.08 2.37
N ASN A 82 4.02 -9.43 3.48
CA ASN A 82 5.23 -8.62 3.60
C ASN A 82 5.36 -7.61 2.43
N LEU A 83 4.24 -7.03 1.99
CA LEU A 83 4.17 -6.11 0.87
C LEU A 83 4.54 -4.67 1.29
N PHE A 84 5.74 -4.53 1.85
CA PHE A 84 6.35 -3.24 2.17
C PHE A 84 5.43 -2.28 2.94
N ILE A 85 4.62 -2.82 3.86
CA ILE A 85 3.76 -2.08 4.76
C ILE A 85 4.13 -2.43 6.21
N THR A 86 4.06 -1.44 7.09
CA THR A 86 4.47 -1.60 8.50
C THR A 86 3.41 -0.98 9.41
N PRO A 87 2.92 -1.72 10.43
CA PRO A 87 2.04 -1.14 11.45
C PRO A 87 2.81 -0.12 12.28
N LEU A 88 2.14 0.94 12.72
CA LEU A 88 2.70 2.03 13.52
C LEU A 88 2.32 1.94 15.00
N ASP A 89 1.40 1.04 15.34
CA ASP A 89 0.93 0.78 16.70
C ASP A 89 0.68 -0.73 16.92
N ASP A 90 0.58 -1.13 18.19
CA ASP A 90 0.38 -2.54 18.57
C ASP A 90 -1.01 -3.09 18.17
N ASN A 91 -1.99 -2.19 18.06
CA ASN A 91 -3.37 -2.52 17.71
C ASN A 91 -3.57 -2.68 16.19
N ARG A 92 -2.55 -2.41 15.39
CA ARG A 92 -2.60 -2.44 13.92
C ARG A 92 -3.69 -1.53 13.36
N SER A 93 -3.89 -0.38 14.00
CA SER A 93 -4.84 0.64 13.56
C SER A 93 -4.21 1.52 12.49
N TRP A 94 -2.94 1.87 12.66
CA TRP A 94 -2.20 2.71 11.72
C TRP A 94 -1.10 1.95 11.01
N TYR A 95 -0.90 2.31 9.75
CA TYR A 95 0.08 1.71 8.85
C TYR A 95 0.83 2.79 8.07
N ARG A 96 1.99 2.40 7.55
CA ARG A 96 2.77 3.18 6.58
C ARG A 96 3.41 2.26 5.55
N PHE A 97 3.50 2.73 4.31
CA PHE A 97 4.33 2.09 3.29
C PHE A 97 5.82 2.38 3.52
N HIS A 98 6.66 1.39 3.23
CA HIS A 98 8.10 1.58 3.17
C HIS A 98 8.44 2.66 2.13
N MET A 99 9.44 3.50 2.42
CA MET A 99 9.74 4.73 1.67
C MET A 99 9.83 4.49 0.14
N LEU A 100 10.71 3.58 -0.29
CA LEU A 100 10.92 3.24 -1.71
C LEU A 100 9.65 2.74 -2.40
N PHE A 101 8.85 1.92 -1.72
CA PHE A 101 7.61 1.41 -2.29
C PHE A 101 6.58 2.53 -2.45
N SER A 102 6.49 3.43 -1.46
CA SER A 102 5.61 4.60 -1.56
C SER A 102 6.05 5.54 -2.69
N GLU A 103 7.35 5.74 -2.90
CA GLU A 103 7.86 6.58 -3.99
C GLU A 103 7.55 5.97 -5.36
N PHE A 104 7.79 4.67 -5.51
CA PHE A 104 7.40 3.91 -6.70
C PHE A 104 5.89 4.06 -6.99
N LEU A 105 5.03 3.81 -6.00
CA LEU A 105 3.58 3.90 -6.15
C LEU A 105 3.12 5.33 -6.48
N ARG A 106 3.70 6.35 -5.83
CA ARG A 106 3.37 7.76 -6.11
C ARG A 106 3.74 8.17 -7.53
N ASN A 107 4.92 7.76 -8.00
CA ASN A 107 5.34 8.02 -9.38
C ASN A 107 4.41 7.33 -10.38
N HIS A 108 4.01 6.09 -10.10
CA HIS A 108 3.07 5.35 -10.94
C HIS A 108 1.66 5.95 -10.90
N PHE A 109 1.19 6.42 -9.74
CA PHE A 109 -0.08 7.12 -9.58
C PHE A 109 -0.08 8.41 -10.40
N ALA A 110 0.97 9.23 -10.31
CA ALA A 110 1.08 10.48 -11.04
C ALA A 110 1.07 10.28 -12.56
N TYR A 111 1.68 9.19 -13.04
CA TYR A 111 1.62 8.82 -14.45
C TYR A 111 0.23 8.35 -14.89
N LYS A 112 -0.44 7.51 -14.10
CA LYS A 112 -1.74 6.90 -14.45
C LYS A 112 -2.94 7.82 -14.22
N TYR A 113 -2.86 8.69 -13.21
CA TYR A 113 -3.95 9.56 -12.74
C TYR A 113 -3.46 10.97 -12.39
N PRO A 114 -2.88 11.72 -13.34
CA PRO A 114 -2.22 13.01 -13.07
C PRO A 114 -3.13 14.04 -12.39
N GLU A 115 -4.43 14.01 -12.65
CA GLU A 115 -5.39 14.99 -12.12
C GLU A 115 -6.02 14.59 -10.78
N LYS A 116 -5.89 13.34 -10.33
CA LYS A 116 -6.61 12.83 -9.16
C LYS A 116 -5.92 13.09 -7.82
N ALA A 117 -4.65 13.49 -7.82
CA ALA A 117 -3.90 13.68 -6.58
C ALA A 117 -4.53 14.76 -5.68
N SER A 118 -4.97 15.87 -6.27
CA SER A 118 -5.59 16.97 -5.53
C SER A 118 -6.88 16.53 -4.84
N GLU A 119 -7.72 15.74 -5.52
CA GLU A 119 -8.96 15.20 -4.97
C GLU A 119 -8.68 14.33 -3.74
N ILE A 120 -7.70 13.42 -3.83
CA ILE A 120 -7.33 12.54 -2.70
C ILE A 120 -6.82 13.35 -1.51
N TYR A 121 -5.96 14.35 -1.74
CA TYR A 121 -5.47 15.20 -0.65
C TYR A 121 -6.60 15.99 0.03
N GLN A 122 -7.57 16.50 -0.74
CA GLN A 122 -8.72 17.20 -0.18
C GLN A 122 -9.62 16.27 0.65
N VAL A 123 -9.88 15.06 0.16
CA VAL A 123 -10.65 14.04 0.89
C VAL A 123 -9.94 13.67 2.19
N ALA A 124 -8.64 13.40 2.13
CA ALA A 124 -7.83 13.08 3.29
C ALA A 124 -7.80 14.22 4.32
N GLY A 125 -7.65 15.47 3.86
CA GLY A 125 -7.66 16.66 4.72
C GLY A 125 -8.98 16.82 5.47
N ARG A 126 -10.12 16.73 4.77
CA ARG A 126 -11.45 16.79 5.41
C ARG A 126 -11.68 15.66 6.41
N TRP A 127 -11.18 14.46 6.10
CA TRP A 127 -11.27 13.34 7.04
C TRP A 127 -10.46 13.62 8.30
N MET A 128 -9.22 14.13 8.18
CA MET A 128 -8.36 14.46 9.32
C MET A 128 -8.99 15.53 10.22
N GLU A 129 -9.53 16.60 9.63
CA GLU A 129 -10.24 17.64 10.39
C GLU A 129 -11.38 17.04 11.22
N LYS A 130 -12.21 16.20 10.59
CA LYS A 130 -13.35 15.55 11.25
C LYS A 130 -12.90 14.59 12.35
N SER A 131 -11.87 13.78 12.10
CA SER A 131 -11.35 12.81 13.07
C SER A 131 -10.73 13.49 14.29
N ASN A 132 -9.96 14.56 14.10
CA ASN A 132 -9.43 15.34 15.21
C ASN A 132 -10.55 15.95 16.06
N SER A 133 -11.61 16.49 15.43
CA SER A 133 -12.77 17.00 16.17
C SER A 133 -13.50 15.92 16.98
N PHE A 134 -13.49 14.66 16.53
CA PHE A 134 -14.05 13.55 17.31
C PHE A 134 -13.16 13.18 18.49
N GLU A 135 -11.84 13.14 18.30
CA GLU A 135 -10.90 12.88 19.40
C GLU A 135 -11.03 13.95 20.49
N GLU A 136 -11.07 15.23 20.12
CA GLU A 136 -11.28 16.35 21.05
C GLU A 136 -12.64 16.31 21.77
N ALA A 137 -13.68 15.73 21.16
CA ALA A 137 -15.02 15.66 21.74
C ALA A 137 -15.22 14.48 22.71
N VAL A 138 -14.29 13.51 22.73
CA VAL A 138 -14.39 12.27 23.53
C VAL A 138 -13.43 12.29 24.74
N GLU A 139 -12.57 13.29 24.87
CA GLU A 139 -11.79 13.60 26.09
C GLU A 139 -12.60 14.39 27.14
#